data_AF-M0EAE7-F1
#
_entry.id   AF-M0EAE7-F1
#
_cell.length_a   1.000
_cell.length_b   1.000
_cell.length_c   1.000
_cell.angle_alpha   90.00
_cell.angle_beta   90.00
_cell.angle_gamma   90.00
#
_symmetry.space_group_name_H-M   'P 1'
#
loop_
_entity.id
_entity.type
_entity.pdbx_description
1 polymer ?
#
loop_
_entity_poly.entity_id
_entity_poly.type
_entity_poly.pdbx_seq_one_letter_code
_entity_poly.pdbx_strand_id
1 'polypeptide(L)'
;MSLLERYDRLKEPQKRGQATEAIVTAELIARDVSVLTPAYDNEPYDLVIRIADEFYRLQVKTAYDGKNDGAVEFRTRSVRTKSDGYEREGYGGKIDYFAVLNVRTEDVYLVSIDDAGSAATTIRYEPAANNNRSNVNWHAEYRLDTVLDGLRSG
;
A
#
# COMPACT_ATOMS: atom_id res chain seq x y z
N MET A 1 -23.77 -9.37 -0.58
CA MET A 1 -22.97 -8.38 -1.32
C MET A 1 -21.53 -8.51 -0.86
N SER A 2 -20.59 -8.71 -1.77
CA SER A 2 -19.15 -8.82 -1.48
C SER A 2 -18.52 -7.46 -1.16
N LEU A 3 -17.26 -7.45 -0.69
CA LEU A 3 -16.51 -6.21 -0.49
C LEU A 3 -16.35 -5.44 -1.81
N LEU A 4 -15.95 -6.13 -2.87
CA LEU A 4 -15.78 -5.57 -4.21
C LEU A 4 -17.05 -4.88 -4.72
N GLU A 5 -18.22 -5.51 -4.59
CA GLU A 5 -19.50 -4.93 -5.02
C GLU A 5 -19.83 -3.63 -4.26
N ARG A 6 -19.54 -3.57 -2.95
CA ARG A 6 -19.73 -2.35 -2.14
C ARG A 6 -18.73 -1.27 -2.54
N TYR A 7 -17.49 -1.66 -2.79
CA TYR A 7 -16.41 -0.75 -3.16
C TYR A 7 -16.65 -0.11 -4.55
N ASP A 8 -17.14 -0.88 -5.52
CA ASP A 8 -17.42 -0.37 -6.88
C ASP A 8 -18.59 0.62 -6.96
N ARG A 9 -19.45 0.62 -5.93
CA ARG A 9 -20.50 1.63 -5.78
C ARG A 9 -19.96 2.98 -5.31
N LEU A 10 -18.77 3.02 -4.72
CA LEU A 10 -18.11 4.28 -4.38
C LEU A 10 -17.58 4.91 -5.67
N LYS A 11 -18.27 5.93 -6.20
CA LYS A 11 -17.89 6.58 -7.47
C LYS A 11 -16.82 7.66 -7.30
N GLU A 12 -16.72 8.25 -6.12
CA GLU A 12 -15.76 9.32 -5.82
C GLU A 12 -14.42 8.73 -5.38
N PRO A 13 -13.28 9.16 -5.96
CA PRO A 13 -11.96 8.69 -5.56
C PRO A 13 -11.66 8.89 -4.07
N GLN A 14 -12.16 9.99 -3.48
CA GLN A 14 -11.99 10.29 -2.05
C GLN A 14 -12.68 9.24 -1.18
N LYS A 15 -13.91 8.84 -1.53
CA LYS A 15 -14.65 7.80 -0.80
C LYS A 15 -13.97 6.43 -0.91
N ARG A 16 -13.39 6.11 -2.07
CA ARG A 16 -12.57 4.90 -2.27
C ARG A 16 -11.31 4.91 -1.41
N GLY A 17 -10.61 6.04 -1.35
CA GLY A 17 -9.46 6.24 -0.47
C GLY A 17 -9.82 6.01 0.99
N GLN A 18 -10.85 6.68 1.49
CA GLN A 18 -11.36 6.53 2.86
C GLN A 18 -11.75 5.08 3.19
N ALA A 19 -12.44 4.40 2.27
CA ALA A 19 -12.79 3.00 2.45
C ALA A 19 -11.55 2.10 2.51
N THR A 20 -10.53 2.37 1.69
CA THR A 20 -9.27 1.64 1.71
C THR A 20 -8.54 1.83 3.04
N GLU A 21 -8.39 3.06 3.51
CA GLU A 21 -7.77 3.38 4.81
C GLU A 21 -8.48 2.68 5.96
N ALA A 22 -9.81 2.68 5.97
CA ALA A 22 -10.60 1.99 6.99
C ALA A 22 -10.39 0.47 6.98
N ILE A 23 -10.35 -0.15 5.80
CA ILE A 23 -10.12 -1.60 5.65
C ILE A 23 -8.70 -1.95 6.10
N VAL A 24 -7.69 -1.22 5.64
CA VAL A 24 -6.28 -1.46 6.03
C VAL A 24 -6.09 -1.28 7.53
N THR A 25 -6.69 -0.24 8.12
CA THR A 25 -6.67 -0.02 9.57
C THR A 25 -7.30 -1.19 10.32
N ALA A 26 -8.45 -1.70 9.86
CA ALA A 26 -9.09 -2.84 10.46
C ALA A 26 -8.23 -4.11 10.39
N GLU A 27 -7.59 -4.38 9.25
CA GLU A 27 -6.69 -5.52 9.07
C GLU A 27 -5.45 -5.46 9.97
N LEU A 28 -4.91 -4.26 10.21
CA LEU A 28 -3.80 -4.03 11.14
C LEU A 28 -4.24 -4.27 12.59
N ILE A 29 -5.36 -3.67 13.01
CA ILE A 29 -5.88 -3.82 14.38
C ILE A 29 -6.25 -5.28 14.66
N ALA A 30 -6.85 -5.99 13.70
CA ALA A 30 -7.20 -7.40 13.84
C ALA A 30 -5.98 -8.31 14.07
N ARG A 31 -4.78 -7.84 13.73
CA ARG A 31 -3.49 -8.53 13.93
C ARG A 31 -2.74 -8.05 15.17
N ASP A 32 -3.42 -7.34 16.07
CA ASP A 32 -2.85 -6.75 17.28
C ASP A 32 -1.71 -5.75 16.99
N VAL A 33 -1.84 -4.99 15.89
CA VAL A 33 -0.93 -3.89 15.56
C VAL A 33 -1.53 -2.58 16.03
N SER A 34 -0.78 -1.83 16.84
CA SER A 34 -1.19 -0.50 17.27
C SER A 34 -1.13 0.48 16.09
N VAL A 35 -2.22 1.21 15.84
CA VAL A 35 -2.33 2.21 14.76
C VAL A 35 -2.50 3.60 15.35
N LEU A 36 -1.73 4.55 14.86
CA LEU A 36 -1.80 5.98 15.15
C LEU A 36 -2.17 6.72 13.86
N THR A 37 -2.95 7.79 13.99
CA THR A 37 -3.36 8.63 12.87
C THR A 37 -2.81 10.05 13.04
N PRO A 38 -2.36 10.70 11.96
CA PRO A 38 -1.98 12.11 12.04
C PRO A 38 -3.19 12.95 12.46
N ALA A 39 -2.96 14.00 13.25
CA ALA A 39 -4.02 14.89 13.71
C ALA A 39 -4.63 15.74 12.59
N TYR A 40 -3.88 15.94 11.50
CA TYR A 40 -4.25 16.77 10.36
C TYR A 40 -3.79 16.13 9.04
N ASP A 41 -4.45 16.52 7.96
CA ASP A 41 -4.35 15.84 6.66
C ASP A 41 -3.20 16.34 5.75
N ASN A 42 -2.17 16.94 6.35
CA ASN A 42 -1.03 17.55 5.65
C ASN A 42 0.19 16.63 5.54
N GLU A 43 0.15 15.48 6.22
CA GLU A 43 1.26 14.54 6.27
C GLU A 43 1.37 13.72 4.97
N PRO A 44 2.57 13.24 4.63
CA PRO A 44 2.79 12.39 3.46
C PRO A 44 2.44 10.92 3.70
N TYR A 45 1.93 10.56 4.89
CA TYR A 45 1.45 9.24 5.29
C TYR A 45 0.03 9.36 5.86
N ASP A 46 -0.72 8.27 5.77
CA ASP A 46 -2.10 8.24 6.26
C ASP A 46 -2.17 7.62 7.67
N LEU A 47 -1.26 6.68 7.98
CA LEU A 47 -1.20 5.95 9.24
C LEU A 47 0.24 5.83 9.74
N VAL A 48 0.40 5.60 11.04
CA VAL A 48 1.64 5.12 11.65
C VAL A 48 1.32 3.86 12.44
N ILE A 49 2.06 2.79 12.23
CA ILE A 49 1.94 1.58 13.04
C ILE A 49 3.08 1.49 14.05
N ARG A 50 2.81 0.89 15.20
CA ARG A 50 3.84 0.53 16.18
C ARG A 50 3.96 -0.98 16.28
N ILE A 51 5.17 -1.48 16.08
CA ILE A 51 5.53 -2.89 16.26
C ILE A 51 6.72 -2.89 17.22
N ALA A 52 6.60 -3.63 18.32
CA ALA A 52 7.53 -3.54 19.45
C ALA A 52 7.73 -2.06 19.87
N ASP A 53 8.97 -1.56 19.84
CA ASP A 53 9.32 -0.19 20.21
C ASP A 53 9.60 0.72 19.00
N GLU A 54 9.32 0.24 17.77
CA GLU A 54 9.51 0.98 16.54
C GLU A 54 8.19 1.47 15.93
N PHE A 55 8.28 2.58 15.18
CA PHE A 55 7.16 3.20 14.48
C PHE A 55 7.42 3.23 12.97
N TYR A 56 6.42 2.82 12.19
CA TYR A 56 6.50 2.81 10.73
C TYR A 56 5.36 3.61 10.14
N ARG A 57 5.69 4.58 9.29
CA ARG A 57 4.76 5.46 8.57
C ARG A 57 4.26 4.75 7.31
N LEU A 58 2.94 4.66 7.19
CA LEU A 58 2.27 3.99 6.09
C LEU A 58 1.51 4.98 5.22
N GLN A 59 1.78 4.96 3.92
CA GLN A 59 0.88 5.55 2.93
C GLN A 59 -0.05 4.47 2.38
N VAL A 60 -1.36 4.67 2.54
CA VAL A 60 -2.39 3.77 2.05
C VAL A 60 -2.65 4.01 0.56
N LYS A 61 -2.81 2.92 -0.18
CA LYS A 61 -3.14 2.91 -1.61
C LYS A 61 -4.11 1.78 -1.93
N THR A 62 -4.96 2.00 -2.93
CA THR A 62 -5.74 0.93 -3.54
C THR A 62 -4.97 0.39 -4.75
N ALA A 63 -4.82 -0.92 -4.85
CA ALA A 63 -4.32 -1.57 -6.05
C ALA A 63 -5.39 -1.60 -7.16
N TYR A 64 -4.95 -1.55 -8.40
CA TYR A 64 -5.78 -1.82 -9.58
C TYR A 64 -5.20 -2.99 -10.37
N ASP A 65 -6.01 -3.60 -11.22
CA ASP A 65 -5.54 -4.64 -12.14
C ASP A 65 -4.39 -4.11 -12.98
N GLY A 66 -3.29 -4.86 -12.99
CA GLY A 66 -2.19 -4.59 -13.90
C GLY A 66 -2.67 -4.71 -15.36
N LYS A 67 -1.90 -4.13 -16.28
CA LYS A 67 -2.16 -4.28 -17.72
C LYS A 67 -2.08 -5.73 -18.23
N ASN A 68 -1.57 -6.65 -17.41
CA ASN A 68 -1.43 -8.07 -17.70
C ASN A 68 -2.13 -8.87 -16.60
N ASP A 69 -2.68 -10.03 -16.97
CA ASP A 69 -3.24 -10.99 -16.01
C ASP A 69 -2.19 -11.43 -14.98
N GLY A 70 -2.66 -11.80 -13.79
CA GLY A 70 -1.82 -12.32 -12.72
C GLY A 70 -0.98 -11.27 -11.96
N ALA A 71 -1.33 -9.97 -12.06
CA ALA A 71 -0.65 -8.89 -11.35
C ALA A 71 -1.60 -7.77 -10.93
N VAL A 72 -1.24 -7.08 -9.84
CA VAL A 72 -1.84 -5.80 -9.45
C VAL A 72 -0.80 -4.70 -9.46
N GLU A 73 -1.24 -3.46 -9.68
CA GLU A 73 -0.38 -2.29 -9.71
C GLU A 73 -0.95 -1.21 -8.78
N PHE A 74 -0.06 -0.43 -8.17
CA PHE A 74 -0.44 0.80 -7.49
C PHE A 74 0.52 1.93 -7.87
N ARG A 75 0.01 3.16 -7.82
CA ARG A 75 0.82 4.36 -8.11
C ARG A 75 1.55 4.79 -6.86
N THR A 76 2.85 5.04 -7.01
CA THR A 76 3.72 5.52 -5.92
C THR A 76 3.81 7.05 -5.90
N ARG A 77 3.35 7.75 -6.94
CA ARG A 77 3.28 9.22 -6.95
C ARG A 77 1.91 9.71 -6.48
N SER A 78 1.89 10.64 -5.53
CA SER A 78 0.69 11.44 -5.27
C SER A 78 0.58 12.55 -6.33
N VAL A 79 -0.63 12.78 -6.83
CA VAL A 79 -0.95 13.94 -7.69
C VAL A 79 -1.30 15.15 -6.82
N ARG A 80 -0.98 15.15 -5.51
CA ARG A 80 -1.16 16.33 -4.67
C ARG A 80 -0.16 17.38 -5.18
N THR A 81 -0.67 18.28 -6.01
CA THR A 81 -0.06 19.54 -6.42
C THR A 81 0.47 20.24 -5.17
N LYS A 82 1.75 20.05 -4.84
CA LYS A 82 2.46 21.02 -4.02
C LYS A 82 2.66 22.23 -4.91
N SER A 83 1.97 23.30 -4.57
CA SER A 83 2.11 24.65 -5.12
C SER A 83 3.45 25.30 -4.73
N ASP A 84 4.52 24.50 -4.64
CA ASP A 84 5.86 25.01 -4.40
C ASP A 84 6.86 24.02 -4.98
N GLY A 85 7.53 24.45 -6.07
CA GLY A 85 8.72 23.81 -6.60
C GLY A 85 8.56 22.42 -7.21
N TYR A 86 9.05 22.26 -8.42
CA TYR A 86 9.26 20.95 -9.06
C TYR A 86 10.38 20.19 -8.33
N GLU A 87 10.12 19.64 -7.13
CA GLU A 87 11.08 18.76 -6.47
C GLU A 87 10.90 17.34 -6.98
N ARG A 88 11.87 16.90 -7.79
CA ARG A 88 12.16 15.50 -8.12
C ARG A 88 12.65 14.72 -6.90
N GLU A 89 12.08 14.93 -5.73
CA GLU A 89 12.38 14.13 -4.55
C GLU A 89 11.28 13.10 -4.40
N GLY A 90 11.61 11.86 -4.74
CA GLY A 90 10.81 10.69 -4.37
C GLY A 90 10.52 10.69 -2.87
N TYR A 91 9.68 9.77 -2.42
CA TYR A 91 9.23 9.66 -1.03
C TYR A 91 10.35 9.45 0.02
N GLY A 92 11.64 9.59 -0.33
CA GLY A 92 12.79 9.34 0.54
C GLY A 92 12.61 9.97 1.93
N GLY A 93 12.44 9.11 2.92
CA GLY A 93 12.27 9.48 4.33
C GLY A 93 10.92 10.06 4.73
N LYS A 94 9.92 10.13 3.84
CA LYS A 94 8.57 10.64 4.14
C LYS A 94 7.61 9.56 4.64
N ILE A 95 7.78 8.34 4.13
CA ILE A 95 7.04 7.13 4.53
C ILE A 95 8.02 5.95 4.58
N ASP A 96 7.66 4.91 5.31
CA ASP A 96 8.47 3.69 5.42
C ASP A 96 7.89 2.57 4.54
N TYR A 97 6.55 2.46 4.47
CA TYR A 97 5.87 1.50 3.62
C TYR A 97 4.65 2.09 2.89
N PHE A 98 4.32 1.50 1.75
CA PHE A 98 3.01 1.59 1.15
C PHE A 98 2.14 0.44 1.66
N ALA A 99 0.97 0.76 2.22
CA ALA A 99 -0.05 -0.22 2.58
C ALA A 99 -1.10 -0.30 1.48
N VAL A 100 -1.09 -1.40 0.73
CA VAL A 100 -1.82 -1.52 -0.55
C VAL A 100 -2.92 -2.56 -0.45
N LEU A 101 -4.17 -2.13 -0.59
CA LEU A 101 -5.33 -3.03 -0.63
C LEU A 101 -5.61 -3.50 -2.06
N ASN A 102 -5.62 -4.82 -2.27
CA ASN A 102 -6.30 -5.42 -3.41
C ASN A 102 -7.74 -5.78 -3.03
N VAL A 103 -8.68 -4.93 -3.41
CA VAL A 103 -10.11 -5.08 -3.06
C VAL A 103 -10.71 -6.40 -3.56
N ARG A 104 -10.19 -6.97 -4.66
CA ARG A 104 -10.74 -8.19 -5.27
C ARG A 104 -10.35 -9.45 -4.52
N THR A 105 -9.09 -9.54 -4.07
CA THR A 105 -8.60 -10.70 -3.28
C THR A 105 -8.71 -10.45 -1.79
N GLU A 106 -9.03 -9.21 -1.39
CA GLU A 106 -9.08 -8.74 0.00
C GLU A 106 -7.70 -8.81 0.70
N ASP A 107 -6.62 -8.98 -0.06
CA ASP A 107 -5.26 -8.95 0.47
C ASP A 107 -4.80 -7.51 0.70
N VAL A 108 -4.06 -7.31 1.80
CA VAL A 108 -3.28 -6.12 2.08
C VAL A 108 -1.79 -6.44 1.92
N TYR A 109 -1.09 -5.58 1.20
CA TYR A 109 0.35 -5.65 1.01
C TYR A 109 1.06 -4.51 1.76
N LEU A 110 2.21 -4.80 2.36
CA LEU A 110 3.17 -3.80 2.82
C LEU A 110 4.38 -3.84 1.90
N VAL A 111 4.59 -2.76 1.15
CA VAL A 111 5.74 -2.61 0.24
C VAL A 111 6.66 -1.55 0.79
N SER A 112 7.92 -1.89 1.07
CA SER A 112 8.90 -0.92 1.55
C SER A 112 9.09 0.19 0.51
N ILE A 113 9.44 1.38 0.98
CA ILE A 113 9.76 2.48 0.06
C ILE A 113 10.94 2.14 -0.87
N ASP A 114 11.90 1.37 -0.38
CA ASP A 114 13.10 0.98 -1.12
C ASP A 114 12.80 -0.03 -2.25
N ASP A 115 11.80 -0.89 -2.06
CA ASP A 115 11.32 -1.82 -3.10
C ASP A 115 10.32 -1.19 -4.08
N ALA A 116 9.81 -0.01 -3.74
CA ALA A 116 8.79 0.65 -4.54
C ALA A 116 9.39 1.35 -5.78
N GLY A 117 8.74 1.12 -6.93
CA GLY A 117 9.11 1.81 -8.17
C GLY A 117 8.84 3.32 -8.12
N SER A 118 9.59 4.10 -8.88
CA SER A 118 9.53 5.58 -8.82
C SER A 118 8.24 6.22 -9.37
N ALA A 119 7.37 5.47 -10.04
CA ALA A 119 6.11 5.97 -10.60
C ALA A 119 4.91 5.05 -10.28
N ALA A 120 5.14 3.75 -10.40
CA ALA A 120 4.21 2.70 -10.02
C ALA A 120 4.99 1.45 -9.63
N THR A 121 4.35 0.59 -8.86
CA THR A 121 4.89 -0.70 -8.44
C THR A 121 3.89 -1.78 -8.85
N THR A 122 4.39 -2.85 -9.45
CA THR A 122 3.60 -4.01 -9.88
C THR A 122 3.90 -5.19 -8.96
N ILE A 123 2.88 -5.76 -8.32
CA ILE A 123 2.96 -6.95 -7.48
C ILE A 123 2.36 -8.14 -8.26
N ARG A 124 3.08 -9.25 -8.36
CA ARG A 124 2.70 -10.41 -9.18
C ARG A 124 2.26 -11.61 -8.35
N TYR A 125 1.17 -12.24 -8.78
CA TYR A 125 0.69 -13.55 -8.31
C TYR A 125 1.17 -14.66 -9.25
N GLU A 126 1.24 -14.35 -10.55
CA GLU A 126 1.63 -15.31 -11.58
C GLU A 126 2.92 -14.87 -12.29
N PRO A 127 3.72 -15.83 -12.79
CA PRO A 127 4.90 -15.52 -13.59
C PRO A 127 4.53 -14.67 -14.81
N ALA A 128 5.39 -13.72 -15.16
CA ALA A 128 5.22 -12.95 -16.38
C ALA A 128 5.27 -13.88 -17.61
N ALA A 129 4.47 -13.59 -18.64
CA ALA A 129 4.41 -14.37 -19.88
C ALA A 129 5.77 -14.49 -20.61
N ASN A 130 6.69 -13.55 -20.37
CA ASN A 130 8.06 -13.58 -20.89
C ASN A 130 9.04 -14.38 -19.99
N ASN A 131 8.54 -15.08 -18.96
CA ASN A 131 9.28 -15.87 -17.98
C ASN A 131 10.45 -15.10 -17.32
N ASN A 132 10.39 -13.75 -17.30
CA ASN A 132 11.34 -12.95 -16.54
C ASN A 132 11.05 -13.14 -15.06
N ARG A 133 11.93 -13.88 -14.37
CA ARG A 133 11.83 -14.19 -12.93
C ARG A 133 12.75 -13.34 -12.06
N SER A 134 13.70 -12.63 -12.67
CA SER A 134 14.60 -11.72 -11.97
C SER A 134 13.91 -10.39 -11.70
N ASN A 135 14.04 -9.88 -10.47
CA ASN A 135 13.51 -8.58 -10.04
C ASN A 135 11.97 -8.48 -10.13
N VAL A 136 11.27 -9.56 -9.75
CA VAL A 136 9.81 -9.61 -9.68
C VAL A 136 9.37 -9.41 -8.24
N ASN A 137 8.48 -8.44 -8.03
CA ASN A 137 7.85 -8.21 -6.74
C ASN A 137 6.75 -9.26 -6.53
N TRP A 138 7.05 -10.36 -5.83
CA TRP A 138 6.10 -11.45 -5.61
C TRP A 138 5.12 -11.12 -4.51
N HIS A 139 3.83 -11.39 -4.75
CA HIS A 139 2.77 -11.05 -3.78
C HIS A 139 3.01 -11.66 -2.40
N ALA A 140 3.57 -12.87 -2.33
CA ALA A 140 3.83 -13.60 -1.11
C ALA A 140 4.82 -12.87 -0.18
N GLU A 141 5.78 -12.14 -0.74
CA GLU A 141 6.82 -11.43 0.02
C GLU A 141 6.27 -10.16 0.69
N TYR A 142 5.27 -9.53 0.07
CA TYR A 142 4.69 -8.29 0.54
C TYR A 142 3.39 -8.47 1.32
N ARG A 143 2.89 -9.70 1.52
CA ARG A 143 1.63 -9.89 2.27
C ARG A 143 1.77 -9.28 3.66
N LEU A 144 0.70 -8.67 4.15
CA LEU A 144 0.67 -8.03 5.46
C LEU A 144 1.25 -8.93 6.55
N ASP A 145 0.79 -10.17 6.66
CA ASP A 145 1.27 -11.13 7.66
C ASP A 145 2.78 -11.42 7.52
N THR A 146 3.25 -11.66 6.29
CA THR A 146 4.66 -11.94 6.00
C THR A 146 5.57 -10.79 6.45
N VAL A 147 5.19 -9.55 6.15
CA VAL A 147 5.99 -8.38 6.51
C VAL A 147 5.92 -8.11 8.01
N LEU A 148 4.74 -8.23 8.64
CA LEU A 148 4.61 -8.05 10.08
C LEU A 148 5.42 -9.08 10.88
N ASP A 149 5.45 -10.34 10.45
CA ASP A 149 6.26 -11.39 11.09
C ASP A 149 7.75 -11.08 10.98
N GLY A 150 8.20 -10.55 9.84
CA GLY A 150 9.57 -10.05 9.65
C GLY A 150 9.91 -8.93 10.63
N LEU A 151 9.04 -7.92 10.75
CA LEU A 151 9.23 -6.77 11.64
C LEU A 151 9.18 -7.12 13.13
N ARG A 152 8.50 -8.21 13.50
CA ARG A 152 8.47 -8.72 14.89
C ARG A 152 9.69 -9.54 15.27
N SER A 153 10.40 -10.08 14.28
CA SER A 153 11.51 -11.02 14.47
C SER A 153 12.88 -10.35 14.40
N GLY A 154 12.96 -9.12 13.89
CA GLY A 154 14.16 -8.28 13.89
C GLY A 154 14.32 -7.53 15.20
#